data_AF-A0A9N9XB86-F1
#
_entry.id   AF-A0A9N9XB86-F1
#
_cell.length_a   1.000
_cell.length_b   1.000
_cell.length_c   1.000
_cell.angle_alpha   90.00
_cell.angle_beta   90.00
_cell.angle_gamma   90.00
#
_symmetry.space_group_name_H-M   'P 1'
#
loop_
_entity.id
_entity.type
_entity.pdbx_description
1 polymer ?
#
loop_
_entity_poly.entity_id
_entity_poly.type
_entity_poly.pdbx_seq_one_letter_code
_entity_poly.pdbx_strand_id
1 'polypeptide(L)'
;MKIIVVYIIVQVTYISSAWLPLPEGLRCPPNEHKGCAPCPCWEPTCQDRNPECPNRGVCAPICIPKCRCNESFIRSNSTGHCIPIDQCTY
;
A
#
# COMPACT_ATOMS: atom_id res chain seq x y z
N MET A 1 37.48 28.41 -5.23
CA MET A 1 36.27 28.40 -4.36
C MET A 1 35.05 27.80 -5.06
N LYS A 2 34.70 28.20 -6.30
CA LYS A 2 33.56 27.60 -7.06
C LYS A 2 33.65 26.09 -7.31
N ILE A 3 34.84 25.56 -7.60
CA ILE A 3 35.05 24.13 -7.94
C ILE A 3 34.83 23.21 -6.74
N ILE A 4 35.26 23.64 -5.54
CA ILE A 4 35.10 22.88 -4.30
C ILE A 4 33.61 22.76 -3.94
N VAL A 5 32.85 23.85 -4.15
CA VAL A 5 31.39 23.87 -3.92
C VAL A 5 30.68 22.90 -4.86
N VAL A 6 31.05 22.87 -6.14
CA VAL A 6 30.47 21.92 -7.11
C VAL A 6 30.79 20.47 -6.73
N TYR A 7 32.02 20.19 -6.30
CA TYR A 7 32.41 18.84 -5.88
C TYR A 7 31.63 18.36 -4.66
N ILE A 8 31.42 19.24 -3.68
CA ILE A 8 30.62 18.92 -2.48
C ILE A 8 29.16 18.66 -2.88
N ILE A 9 28.57 19.48 -3.75
CA ILE A 9 27.17 19.27 -4.22
C ILE A 9 27.03 17.91 -4.91
N VAL A 10 27.98 17.53 -5.78
CA VAL A 10 27.95 16.25 -6.51
C VAL A 10 28.13 15.04 -5.58
N GLN A 11 28.99 15.14 -4.55
CA GLN A 11 29.17 14.06 -3.59
C GLN A 11 27.94 13.89 -2.68
N VAL A 12 27.28 14.99 -2.29
CA VAL A 12 26.07 14.95 -1.45
C VAL A 12 24.86 14.38 -2.21
N THR A 13 24.71 14.70 -3.50
CA THR A 13 23.65 14.10 -4.33
C THR A 13 23.89 12.61 -4.60
N TYR A 14 25.15 12.17 -4.68
CA TYR A 14 25.50 10.76 -4.89
C TYR A 14 25.16 9.85 -3.70
N ILE A 15 25.28 10.33 -2.47
CA ILE A 15 24.94 9.54 -1.27
C ILE A 15 23.41 9.40 -1.09
N SER A 16 22.61 10.25 -1.76
CA SER A 16 21.14 10.23 -1.65
C SER A 16 20.47 9.10 -2.46
N SER A 17 21.15 8.47 -3.42
CA SER A 17 20.54 7.45 -4.30
C SER A 17 20.70 6.01 -3.81
N ALA A 18 21.39 5.78 -2.69
CA ALA A 18 21.77 4.45 -2.21
C ALA A 18 20.87 3.86 -1.10
N TRP A 19 19.66 4.38 -0.91
CA TRP A 19 18.67 3.79 0.01
C TRP A 19 17.53 3.18 -0.80
N LEU A 20 17.72 1.96 -1.30
CA LEU A 20 16.61 1.10 -1.72
C LEU A 20 16.49 -0.12 -0.78
N PRO A 21 15.96 0.07 0.44
CA PRO A 21 15.32 -1.01 1.17
C PRO A 21 13.98 -1.35 0.47
N LEU A 22 13.50 -2.59 0.54
CA LEU A 22 12.05 -2.87 0.37
C LEU A 22 11.30 -1.80 1.15
N PRO A 23 10.34 -1.01 0.60
CA PRO A 23 10.09 0.34 1.11
C PRO A 23 9.80 0.28 2.62
N GLU A 24 10.84 0.58 3.41
CA GLU A 24 10.82 0.66 4.85
C GLU A 24 10.00 1.91 5.17
N GLY A 25 8.68 1.74 5.10
CA GLY A 25 7.79 2.87 4.92
C GLY A 25 6.61 2.61 4.01
N LEU A 26 6.05 1.38 3.96
CA LEU A 26 4.68 1.20 3.47
C LEU A 26 3.75 2.07 4.34
N ARG A 27 3.58 3.32 3.95
CA ARG A 27 2.67 4.27 4.55
C ARG A 27 1.32 3.95 3.98
N CYS A 28 0.47 3.36 4.81
CA CYS A 28 -0.90 3.15 4.41
C CYS A 28 -1.63 4.51 4.41
N PRO A 29 -2.55 4.72 3.46
CA PRO A 29 -3.44 5.87 3.47
C PRO A 29 -4.20 6.00 4.80
N PRO A 30 -4.85 7.15 5.07
CA PRO A 30 -5.77 7.27 6.18
C PRO A 30 -6.81 6.14 6.18
N ASN A 31 -7.19 5.69 7.39
CA ASN A 31 -8.13 4.59 7.60
C ASN A 31 -7.67 3.22 7.11
N GLU A 32 -6.37 3.05 6.91
CA GLU A 32 -5.73 1.78 6.54
C GLU A 32 -4.60 1.43 7.50
N HIS A 33 -4.39 0.13 7.73
CA HIS A 33 -3.26 -0.39 8.50
C HIS A 33 -2.46 -1.39 7.67
N LYS A 34 -1.21 -1.62 8.09
CA LYS A 34 -0.36 -2.66 7.50
C LYS A 34 -0.92 -4.03 7.84
N GLY A 35 -1.22 -4.81 6.82
CA GLY A 35 -1.63 -6.20 6.94
C GLY A 35 -0.97 -7.06 5.86
N CYS A 36 -1.48 -8.27 5.68
CA CYS A 36 -1.06 -9.12 4.57
C CYS A 36 -2.14 -10.13 4.18
N ALA A 37 -2.03 -10.74 3.01
CA ALA A 37 -2.93 -11.82 2.56
C ALA A 37 -2.14 -12.93 1.85
N PRO A 38 -2.52 -14.21 2.03
CA PRO A 38 -1.83 -15.35 1.40
C PRO A 38 -2.08 -15.49 -0.11
N CYS A 39 -3.15 -14.88 -0.59
CA CYS A 39 -3.59 -14.91 -1.99
C CYS A 39 -4.02 -13.51 -2.44
N PRO A 40 -4.08 -13.25 -3.75
CA PRO A 40 -4.70 -12.05 -4.30
C PRO A 40 -6.24 -12.14 -4.19
N CYS A 41 -6.75 -12.39 -2.98
CA CYS A 41 -8.16 -12.21 -2.68
C CYS A 41 -8.43 -10.71 -2.62
N TRP A 42 -9.46 -10.27 -3.34
CA TRP A 42 -9.91 -8.89 -3.26
C TRP A 42 -10.46 -8.61 -1.87
N GLU A 43 -10.22 -7.41 -1.37
CA GLU A 43 -10.86 -6.96 -0.15
C GLU A 43 -12.30 -6.56 -0.44
N PRO A 44 -13.23 -6.74 0.53
CA PRO A 44 -14.58 -6.21 0.41
C PRO A 44 -14.57 -4.72 0.07
N THR A 45 -15.48 -4.33 -0.81
CA THR A 45 -15.68 -2.96 -1.24
C THR A 45 -17.14 -2.53 -1.05
N CYS A 46 -17.44 -1.25 -1.18
CA CYS A 46 -18.82 -0.77 -1.09
C CYS A 46 -19.75 -1.48 -2.09
N GLN A 47 -19.26 -1.75 -3.29
CA GLN A 47 -19.99 -2.35 -4.42
C GLN A 47 -20.01 -3.88 -4.34
N ASP A 48 -18.96 -4.49 -3.79
CA ASP A 48 -18.84 -5.93 -3.64
C ASP A 48 -18.44 -6.29 -2.21
N ARG A 49 -19.44 -6.61 -1.39
CA ARG A 49 -19.25 -6.95 0.03
C ARG A 49 -18.68 -8.35 0.24
N ASN A 50 -18.76 -9.21 -0.77
CA ASN A 50 -18.30 -10.59 -0.69
C ASN A 50 -17.59 -10.98 -1.99
N PRO A 51 -16.41 -10.39 -2.24
CA PRO A 51 -15.70 -10.65 -3.46
C PRO A 51 -15.25 -12.09 -3.52
N GLU A 52 -15.42 -12.71 -4.68
CA GLU A 52 -14.89 -14.04 -4.92
C GLU A 52 -13.37 -13.99 -4.85
N CYS A 53 -12.76 -14.79 -3.99
CA CYS A 53 -11.32 -14.97 -4.08
C CYS A 53 -11.05 -15.86 -5.32
N PRO A 54 -10.25 -15.38 -6.30
CA PRO A 54 -9.98 -16.18 -7.49
C PRO A 54 -9.34 -17.52 -7.10
N ASN A 55 -10.00 -18.62 -7.44
CA ASN A 55 -9.55 -20.00 -7.23
C ASN A 55 -8.37 -20.37 -8.15
N ARG A 56 -7.33 -19.54 -8.22
CA ARG A 56 -6.13 -19.77 -9.06
C ARG A 56 -5.15 -20.76 -8.42
N GLY A 57 -5.66 -21.80 -7.76
CA GLY A 57 -4.87 -22.86 -7.12
C GLY A 57 -4.79 -22.76 -5.60
N VAL A 58 -3.92 -23.59 -5.01
CA VAL A 58 -3.61 -23.57 -3.58
C VAL A 58 -2.97 -22.22 -3.25
N CYS A 59 -3.60 -21.44 -2.37
CA CYS A 59 -2.97 -20.26 -1.80
C CYS A 59 -1.69 -20.71 -1.08
N ALA A 60 -0.54 -20.29 -1.59
CA ALA A 60 0.70 -20.50 -0.87
C ALA A 60 0.53 -19.86 0.53
N PRO A 61 1.07 -20.46 1.60
CA PRO A 61 1.02 -19.89 2.95
C PRO A 61 1.91 -18.64 3.09
N ILE A 62 2.11 -17.87 2.02
CA ILE A 62 3.00 -16.72 1.92
C ILE A 62 2.18 -15.45 2.14
N CYS A 63 2.38 -14.81 3.28
CA CYS A 63 1.77 -13.53 3.63
C CYS A 63 2.36 -12.39 2.78
N ILE A 64 1.61 -11.93 1.76
CA ILE A 64 2.00 -10.79 0.91
C ILE A 64 1.62 -9.49 1.61
N PRO A 65 2.58 -8.60 1.98
CA PRO A 65 2.29 -7.35 2.65
C PRO A 65 1.39 -6.43 1.82
N LYS A 66 0.37 -5.83 2.44
CA LYS A 66 -0.51 -4.83 1.82
C LYS A 66 -1.15 -3.91 2.85
N CYS A 67 -1.74 -2.81 2.40
CA CYS A 67 -2.61 -2.00 3.25
C CYS A 67 -4.02 -2.58 3.25
N ARG A 68 -4.61 -2.71 4.44
CA ARG A 68 -5.98 -3.18 4.66
C ARG A 68 -6.81 -2.07 5.29
N CYS A 69 -8.11 -2.02 4.99
CA CYS A 69 -9.00 -1.09 5.68
C CYS A 69 -9.03 -1.39 7.18
N ASN A 70 -9.06 -0.34 8.01
CA ASN A 70 -9.31 -0.46 9.44
C ASN A 70 -10.68 -1.07 9.72
N GLU A 71 -10.86 -1.59 10.93
CA GLU A 71 -12.17 -2.07 11.39
C GLU A 71 -13.24 -0.97 11.23
N SER A 72 -14.43 -1.34 10.79
CA SER A 72 -15.55 -0.43 10.46
C SER A 72 -15.35 0.47 9.22
N PHE A 73 -14.24 0.33 8.50
CA PHE A 73 -14.02 0.97 7.20
C PHE A 73 -14.08 -0.05 6.06
N ILE A 74 -14.46 0.42 4.88
CA ILE A 74 -14.54 -0.38 3.67
C ILE A 74 -14.03 0.40 2.47
N ARG A 75 -13.42 -0.32 1.50
CA ARG A 75 -12.83 0.32 0.34
C ARG A 75 -13.92 0.77 -0.62
N SER A 76 -13.88 2.03 -1.04
CA SER A 76 -14.73 2.52 -2.11
C SER A 76 -14.13 2.17 -3.47
N ASN A 77 -14.90 1.59 -4.40
CA ASN A 77 -14.39 1.39 -5.77
C ASN A 77 -14.19 2.73 -6.52
N SER A 78 -14.89 3.80 -6.13
CA SER A 78 -14.80 5.08 -6.84
C SER A 78 -13.53 5.86 -6.52
N THR A 79 -13.10 5.84 -5.25
CA THR A 79 -11.92 6.59 -4.80
C THR A 79 -10.71 5.70 -4.52
N GLY A 80 -10.91 4.39 -4.33
CA GLY A 80 -9.88 3.46 -3.88
C GLY A 80 -9.52 3.58 -2.40
N HIS A 81 -10.12 4.53 -1.66
CA HIS A 81 -9.85 4.78 -0.25
C HIS A 81 -10.81 4.04 0.68
N CYS A 82 -10.35 3.78 1.91
CA CYS A 82 -11.20 3.23 2.96
C CYS A 82 -12.03 4.34 3.62
N ILE A 83 -13.35 4.21 3.49
CA ILE A 83 -14.35 5.11 4.06
C ILE A 83 -15.18 4.37 5.12
N PRO A 84 -15.82 5.08 6.06
CA PRO A 84 -16.79 4.47 6.96
C PRO A 84 -17.87 3.68 6.20
N ILE A 85 -18.22 2.49 6.70
CA ILE A 85 -19.14 1.57 6.01
C ILE A 85 -20.52 2.20 5.72
N ASP A 86 -20.97 3.10 6.58
CA ASP A 86 -22.22 3.86 6.50
C ASP A 86 -22.19 4.95 5.41
N GLN A 87 -21.01 5.29 4.88
CA GLN A 87 -20.85 6.26 3.80
C GLN A 87 -20.80 5.65 2.40
N CYS A 88 -21.03 4.34 2.27
CA CYS A 88 -21.13 3.71 0.96
C CYS A 88 -22.36 4.22 0.19
N THR A 89 -22.13 5.01 -0.85
CA THR A 89 -23.15 5.36 -1.85
C THR A 89 -23.19 4.28 -2.92
N TYR A 90 -24.32 3.59 -3.05
CA TYR A 90 -24.57 2.52 -4.02
C TYR A 90 -25.01 3.05 -5.39
#